data_AF-A0AA38QAW8-F1
#
_entry.id   AF-A0AA38QAW8-F1
#
_cell.length_a   1.000
_cell.length_b   1.000
_cell.length_c   1.000
_cell.angle_alpha   90.00
_cell.angle_beta   90.00
_cell.angle_gamma   90.00
#
_symmetry.space_group_name_H-M   'P 1'
#
loop_
_entity.id
_entity.type
_entity.pdbx_description
1 polymer ?
#
loop_
_entity_poly.entity_id
_entity_poly.type
_entity_poly.pdbx_seq_one_letter_code
_entity_poly.pdbx_strand_id
1 'polypeptide(L)'
;MMDPPYYILFSTQPASSSSLGHPTIQYQYADDSPLALLPQHPDEHVLLLDYDQTSPVPTVNSTSRTLAVTGIKVEEAPGAAVAENRHNDRMYIIEGTTVPVEDKHLQLSSERPSPHVIIAQFKQRKVNLH
;
A
#
# COMPACT_ATOMS: atom_id res chain seq x y z
N MET A 1 -23.75 7.90 12.85
CA MET A 1 -23.01 7.04 11.92
C MET A 1 -21.75 7.82 11.59
N MET A 2 -20.56 7.28 11.84
CA MET A 2 -19.30 8.00 11.63
C MET A 2 -18.84 7.78 10.19
N ASP A 3 -18.43 8.86 9.52
CA ASP A 3 -18.11 8.81 8.10
C ASP A 3 -16.82 8.03 7.83
N PRO A 4 -16.84 7.08 6.89
CA PRO A 4 -15.68 6.27 6.58
C PRO A 4 -14.57 7.12 5.93
N PRO A 5 -13.31 6.64 5.93
CA PRO A 5 -12.19 7.31 5.26
C PRO A 5 -12.49 7.60 3.79
N TYR A 6 -12.52 8.87 3.40
CA TYR A 6 -12.93 9.28 2.05
C TYR A 6 -11.76 9.77 1.20
N TYR A 7 -10.87 10.58 1.78
CA TYR A 7 -9.73 11.15 1.07
C TYR A 7 -8.52 10.21 1.16
N ILE A 8 -8.43 9.25 0.23
CA ILE A 8 -7.34 8.27 0.19
C ILE A 8 -6.46 8.52 -1.03
N LEU A 9 -5.15 8.65 -0.80
CA LEU A 9 -4.14 8.81 -1.84
C LEU A 9 -3.10 7.71 -1.69
N PHE A 10 -2.44 7.34 -2.79
CA PHE A 10 -1.32 6.43 -2.78
C PHE A 10 -0.08 7.05 -3.44
N SER A 11 1.09 6.70 -2.94
CA SER A 11 2.39 7.09 -3.48
C SER A 11 3.29 5.87 -3.56
N THR A 12 3.86 5.60 -4.74
CA THR A 12 4.77 4.47 -4.98
C THR A 12 6.20 4.94 -5.13
N GLN A 13 7.15 4.37 -4.38
CA GLN A 13 8.59 4.60 -4.54
C GLN A 13 9.26 3.47 -5.37
N PRO A 14 10.41 3.75 -6.04
CA PRO A 14 11.03 5.06 -6.19
C PRO A 14 10.32 5.86 -7.30
N ALA A 15 9.55 6.87 -6.92
CA ALA A 15 9.04 7.82 -7.90
C ALA A 15 10.08 8.92 -8.08
N SER A 16 10.45 9.20 -9.33
CA SER A 16 11.30 10.34 -9.70
C SER A 16 10.60 11.70 -9.48
N SER A 17 9.32 11.67 -9.10
CA SER A 17 8.45 12.81 -8.79
C SER A 17 7.50 12.44 -7.65
N SER A 18 7.02 13.40 -6.87
CA SER A 18 5.98 13.16 -5.85
C SER A 18 4.61 12.93 -6.51
N SER A 19 4.42 11.78 -7.17
CA SER A 19 3.14 11.42 -7.78
C SER A 19 2.21 10.86 -6.71
N LEU A 20 1.11 11.56 -6.44
CA LEU A 20 0.01 11.06 -5.64
C LEU A 20 -1.10 10.58 -6.58
N GLY A 21 -1.45 9.31 -6.49
CA GLY A 21 -2.56 8.72 -7.23
C GLY A 21 -3.80 8.54 -6.35
N HIS A 22 -4.98 8.53 -6.97
CA HIS A 22 -6.23 8.19 -6.29
C HIS A 22 -6.60 6.74 -6.64
N PRO A 23 -6.71 5.83 -5.65
CA PRO A 23 -7.15 4.47 -5.91
C PRO A 23 -8.68 4.42 -6.11
N THR A 24 -9.18 3.33 -6.67
CA THR A 24 -10.60 3.01 -6.55
C THR A 24 -10.86 2.58 -5.11
N ILE A 25 -11.80 3.24 -4.43
CA ILE A 25 -12.13 2.97 -3.03
C ILE A 25 -13.37 2.08 -2.98
N GLN A 26 -13.26 0.96 -2.26
CA GLN A 26 -14.38 0.07 -1.97
C GLN A 26 -14.46 -0.13 -0.45
N TYR A 27 -15.62 0.17 0.12
CA TYR A 27 -15.89 -0.09 1.53
C TYR A 27 -16.44 -1.50 1.69
N GLN A 28 -15.87 -2.21 2.65
CA GLN A 28 -16.28 -3.55 3.02
C GLN A 28 -16.70 -3.54 4.49
N TYR A 29 -17.91 -4.00 4.78
CA TYR A 29 -18.44 -4.12 6.13
C TYR A 29 -18.42 -5.58 6.61
N ALA A 30 -18.69 -5.79 7.89
CA ALA A 30 -18.54 -7.10 8.54
C ALA A 30 -19.47 -8.19 7.97
N ASP A 31 -20.56 -7.78 7.31
CA ASP A 31 -21.57 -8.62 6.67
C ASP A 31 -21.30 -8.89 5.18
N ASP A 32 -20.34 -8.19 4.58
CA ASP A 32 -20.00 -8.37 3.18
C ASP A 32 -19.09 -9.59 2.95
N SER A 33 -19.22 -10.21 1.77
CA SER A 33 -18.43 -11.42 1.42
C SER A 33 -16.93 -11.11 1.27
N PRO A 34 -16.03 -11.86 1.93
CA PRO A 34 -14.58 -11.63 1.84
C PRO A 34 -14.00 -11.91 0.44
N LEU A 35 -14.75 -12.59 -0.43
CA LEU A 35 -14.35 -12.83 -1.80
C LEU A 35 -14.27 -11.54 -2.63
N ALA A 36 -14.97 -10.47 -2.21
CA ALA A 36 -14.88 -9.16 -2.84
C ALA A 36 -13.49 -8.51 -2.67
N LEU A 37 -12.68 -8.96 -1.72
CA LEU A 37 -11.34 -8.43 -1.44
C LEU A 37 -10.25 -9.06 -2.30
N LEU A 38 -10.60 -10.07 -3.11
CA LEU A 38 -9.65 -10.76 -3.96
C LEU A 38 -9.43 -9.98 -5.26
N PRO A 39 -8.17 -9.85 -5.73
CA PRO A 39 -7.89 -9.30 -7.04
C PRO A 39 -8.68 -10.05 -8.14
N GLN A 40 -9.37 -9.30 -8.98
CA GLN A 40 -10.12 -9.83 -10.12
C GLN A 40 -9.23 -10.00 -11.35
N HIS A 41 -8.16 -9.21 -11.44
CA HIS A 41 -7.19 -9.25 -12.53
C HIS A 41 -5.75 -9.48 -12.04
N PRO A 42 -4.88 -10.13 -12.83
CA PRO A 42 -3.49 -10.37 -12.46
C PRO A 42 -2.68 -9.10 -12.21
N ASP A 43 -3.01 -8.01 -12.90
CA ASP A 43 -2.32 -6.72 -12.81
C ASP A 43 -2.94 -5.79 -11.75
N GLU A 44 -3.95 -6.27 -11.02
CA GLU A 44 -4.62 -5.49 -9.98
C GLU A 44 -3.79 -5.49 -8.68
N HIS A 45 -3.76 -4.33 -8.03
CA HIS A 45 -3.10 -4.16 -6.74
C HIS A 45 -4.15 -3.77 -5.70
N VAL A 46 -4.54 -4.73 -4.88
CA VAL A 46 -5.50 -4.51 -3.80
C VAL A 46 -4.74 -4.17 -2.52
N LEU A 47 -5.08 -3.02 -1.94
CA LEU A 47 -4.58 -2.55 -0.66
C LEU A 47 -5.75 -2.53 0.33
N LEU A 48 -5.57 -3.15 1.49
CA LEU A 48 -6.56 -3.21 2.55
C LEU A 48 -6.25 -2.13 3.59
N LEU A 49 -7.17 -1.20 3.78
CA LEU A 49 -7.14 -0.19 4.84
C LEU A 49 -8.08 -0.64 5.96
N ASP A 50 -7.51 -1.20 7.03
CA ASP A 50 -8.26 -1.62 8.20
C ASP A 50 -8.55 -0.40 9.07
N TYR A 51 -9.78 0.11 8.96
CA TYR A 51 -10.24 1.26 9.71
C TYR A 51 -11.03 0.83 10.95
N ASP A 52 -10.42 1.02 12.11
CA ASP A 52 -11.08 0.91 13.41
C ASP A 52 -11.32 2.30 14.00
N GLN A 53 -12.54 2.57 14.45
CA GLN A 53 -12.93 3.83 15.09
C GLN A 53 -12.22 4.06 16.42
N THR A 54 -11.70 3.01 17.07
CA THR A 54 -10.93 3.14 18.31
C THR A 54 -9.48 3.56 18.07
N SER A 55 -8.97 3.39 16.85
CA SER A 55 -7.60 3.74 16.47
C SER A 55 -7.56 5.01 15.62
N PRO A 56 -6.74 6.02 15.98
CA PRO A 56 -6.62 7.23 15.18
C PRO A 56 -5.88 7.01 13.85
N VAL A 57 -5.07 5.94 13.75
CA VAL A 57 -4.29 5.59 12.56
C VAL A 57 -4.70 4.18 12.12
N PRO A 58 -5.26 4.03 10.90
CA PRO A 58 -5.63 2.73 10.38
C PRO A 58 -4.40 1.93 9.96
N THR A 59 -4.56 0.60 9.89
CA THR A 59 -3.51 -0.28 9.38
C THR A 59 -3.69 -0.47 7.89
N VAL A 60 -2.59 -0.61 7.15
CA VAL A 60 -2.63 -0.86 5.70
C VAL A 60 -1.83 -2.10 5.35
N ASN A 61 -2.46 -3.00 4.61
CA ASN A 61 -1.86 -4.24 4.13
C ASN A 61 -1.94 -4.29 2.60
N SER A 62 -0.90 -4.80 1.94
CA SER A 62 -0.93 -5.08 0.51
C SER A 62 -1.16 -6.56 0.28
N THR A 63 -2.08 -6.91 -0.62
CA THR A 63 -2.24 -8.30 -1.11
C THR A 63 -1.46 -8.55 -2.41
N SER A 64 -0.85 -7.49 -2.97
CA SER A 64 -0.06 -7.56 -4.19
C SER A 64 1.30 -8.24 -3.98
N ARG A 65 1.78 -8.94 -5.01
CA ARG A 65 3.12 -9.56 -5.04
C ARG A 65 4.23 -8.56 -5.40
N THR A 66 3.88 -7.54 -6.17
CA THR A 66 4.82 -6.57 -6.76
C THR A 66 4.78 -5.23 -6.04
N LEU A 67 3.87 -5.03 -5.09
CA LEU A 67 3.70 -3.77 -4.37
C LEU A 67 3.65 -4.05 -2.88
N ALA A 68 4.58 -3.45 -2.13
CA ALA A 68 4.60 -3.52 -0.67
C ALA A 68 4.27 -2.14 -0.10
N VAL A 69 3.48 -2.11 0.98
CA VAL A 69 3.20 -0.88 1.73
C VAL A 69 4.35 -0.63 2.70
N THR A 70 4.87 0.59 2.70
CA THR A 70 5.96 1.03 3.59
C THR A 70 5.45 1.89 4.74
N GLY A 71 4.28 2.52 4.60
CA GLY A 71 3.70 3.34 5.65
C GLY A 71 2.36 3.97 5.27
N ILE A 72 1.78 4.67 6.25
CA ILE A 72 0.61 5.52 6.05
C ILE A 72 0.84 6.85 6.78
N LYS A 73 0.50 7.95 6.11
CA LYS A 73 0.43 9.28 6.71
C LYS A 73 -1.02 9.72 6.82
N VAL A 74 -1.37 10.36 7.92
CA VAL A 74 -2.71 10.89 8.17
C VAL A 74 -2.59 12.38 8.39
N GLU A 75 -3.26 13.15 7.54
CA GLU A 75 -3.21 14.62 7.50
C GLU A 75 -4.64 15.17 7.52
N GLU A 76 -4.80 16.48 7.73
CA GLU A 76 -6.08 17.15 7.51
C GLU A 76 -6.34 17.28 6.00
N ALA A 77 -7.54 16.92 5.56
CA ALA A 77 -7.93 17.01 4.17
C ALA A 77 -8.20 18.48 3.80
N PRO A 78 -7.42 19.08 2.89
CA PRO A 78 -7.60 20.47 2.51
C PRO A 78 -8.98 20.70 1.91
N GLY A 79 -9.75 21.63 2.50
CA GLY A 79 -11.09 21.98 2.01
C GLY A 79 -12.22 21.05 2.46
N ALA A 80 -11.94 20.01 3.26
CA ALA A 80 -13.00 19.14 3.79
C ALA A 80 -13.91 19.87 4.79
N ALA A 81 -13.34 20.72 5.66
CA ALA A 81 -14.09 21.46 6.68
C ALA A 81 -15.11 22.49 6.13
N VAL A 82 -15.02 22.83 4.83
CA VAL A 82 -15.91 23.78 4.14
C VAL A 82 -16.88 23.08 3.17
N ALA A 83 -16.79 21.76 3.03
CA ALA A 83 -17.69 20.99 2.17
C ALA A 83 -19.09 20.85 2.80
N GLU A 84 -20.14 21.03 2.00
CA GLU A 84 -21.53 20.80 2.45
C GLU A 84 -21.80 19.34 2.82
N ASN A 85 -21.07 18.42 2.20
CA ASN A 85 -21.09 17.00 2.55
C ASN A 85 -20.07 16.75 3.67
N ARG A 86 -20.58 16.47 4.87
CA ARG A 86 -19.78 16.06 6.02
C ARG A 86 -19.18 14.68 5.77
N HIS A 87 -18.02 14.65 5.12
CA HIS A 87 -17.16 13.47 5.06
C HIS A 87 -16.11 13.55 6.17
N ASN A 88 -15.36 12.47 6.37
CA ASN A 88 -14.24 12.48 7.28
C ASN A 88 -13.21 13.54 6.85
N ASP A 89 -12.87 14.47 7.74
CA ASP A 89 -11.93 15.58 7.47
C ASP A 89 -10.47 15.15 7.38
N ARG A 90 -10.17 13.85 7.45
CA ARG A 90 -8.81 13.32 7.35
C ARG A 90 -8.49 12.81 5.96
N MET A 91 -7.26 13.07 5.56
CA MET A 91 -6.62 12.52 4.37
C MET A 91 -5.63 11.42 4.77
N TYR A 92 -5.68 10.32 4.03
CA TYR A 92 -4.85 9.13 4.25
C TYR A 92 -3.95 8.93 3.05
N ILE A 93 -2.64 9.06 3.23
CA ILE A 93 -1.64 8.88 2.17
C ILE A 93 -0.92 7.55 2.43
N ILE A 94 -1.19 6.56 1.58
CA ILE A 94 -0.56 5.25 1.61
C ILE A 94 0.76 5.33 0.86
N GLU A 95 1.84 4.98 1.52
CA GLU A 95 3.17 4.91 0.93
C GLU A 95 3.50 3.44 0.63
N GLY A 96 3.93 3.18 -0.60
CA GLY A 96 4.35 1.85 -1.02
C GLY A 96 5.59 1.88 -1.90
N THR A 97 6.13 0.70 -2.18
CA THR A 97 7.30 0.50 -3.04
C THR A 97 7.10 -0.71 -3.92
N THR A 98 7.59 -0.64 -5.15
CA THR A 98 7.55 -1.80 -6.06
C THR A 98 8.59 -2.83 -5.64
N VAL A 99 8.15 -4.05 -5.38
CA VAL A 99 9.02 -5.19 -5.10
C VAL A 99 9.27 -5.92 -6.42
N PRO A 100 10.54 -6.06 -6.85
CA PRO A 100 10.85 -6.87 -8.02
C PRO A 100 10.44 -8.32 -7.74
N VAL A 101 9.60 -8.87 -8.61
CA VAL A 101 9.23 -10.28 -8.55
C VAL A 101 10.45 -11.06 -9.02
N GLU A 102 11.15 -11.70 -8.08
CA GLU A 102 12.07 -12.76 -8.45
C GLU A 102 11.23 -13.90 -9.01
N ASP A 103 11.18 -14.01 -10.34
CA ASP A 103 10.62 -15.17 -11.02
C ASP A 103 11.35 -16.43 -10.54
N LYS A 104 10.75 -17.12 -9.56
CA LYS A 104 11.19 -18.45 -9.13
C LYS A 104 11.07 -19.50 -10.23
N HIS A 105 10.65 -19.12 -11.43
CA HIS A 105 10.45 -20.01 -12.57
C HIS A 105 11.62 -20.04 -13.58
N LEU A 106 12.71 -19.28 -13.36
CA LEU A 106 13.92 -19.32 -14.21
C LEU A 106 15.19 -19.82 -13.51
N GLN A 107 15.11 -20.49 -12.36
CA GLN A 107 16.30 -21.03 -11.67
C GLN A 107 16.28 -22.54 -11.41
N LEU A 108 15.65 -23.33 -12.30
CA LEU A 108 15.93 -24.78 -12.32
C LEU A 108 17.18 -25.13 -13.15
N SER A 109 17.81 -24.16 -13.82
CA SER A 109 19.02 -24.38 -14.61
C SER A 109 19.95 -23.16 -14.59
N SER A 110 20.71 -23.02 -13.51
CA SER A 110 22.14 -22.66 -13.50
C SER A 110 22.48 -21.98 -12.18
N GLU A 111 23.24 -22.71 -11.36
CA GLU A 111 24.12 -22.22 -10.30
C GLU A 111 23.47 -21.39 -9.17
N ARG A 112 23.40 -22.01 -7.99
CA ARG A 112 23.03 -21.34 -6.73
C ARG A 112 23.84 -20.04 -6.61
N PRO A 113 23.20 -18.87 -6.42
CA PRO A 113 23.94 -17.62 -6.27
C PRO A 113 24.91 -17.75 -5.10
N SER A 114 26.17 -17.36 -5.35
CA SER A 114 27.23 -17.56 -4.36
C SER A 114 26.89 -16.80 -3.07
N PRO A 115 27.24 -17.35 -1.88
CA PRO A 115 26.92 -16.71 -0.61
C PRO A 115 27.41 -15.25 -0.49
N HIS A 116 28.47 -14.92 -1.22
CA HIS A 116 29.05 -13.59 -1.27
C HIS A 116 28.13 -12.56 -1.93
N VAL A 117 27.37 -12.96 -2.96
CA VAL A 117 26.40 -12.09 -3.65
C VAL A 117 25.23 -11.78 -2.72
N ILE A 118 24.75 -12.80 -1.97
CA ILE A 118 23.66 -12.65 -1.00
C ILE A 118 24.09 -11.69 0.14
N ILE A 119 25.31 -11.84 0.66
CA ILE A 119 25.84 -10.96 1.71
C ILE A 119 26.02 -9.52 1.19
N ALA A 120 26.50 -9.34 -0.04
CA ALA A 120 26.66 -8.02 -0.64
C ALA A 120 25.32 -7.28 -0.79
N GLN A 121 24.28 -7.98 -1.27
CA GLN A 121 22.94 -7.41 -1.39
C GLN A 121 22.34 -7.05 -0.02
N PHE A 122 22.55 -7.89 1.00
CA PHE A 122 22.09 -7.59 2.36
C PHE A 122 22.77 -6.35 2.95
N LYS A 123 24.09 -6.20 2.74
CA LYS A 123 24.83 -5.00 3.18
C LYS A 123 24.35 -3.73 2.48
N GLN A 124 24.05 -3.82 1.17
CA GLN A 124 23.57 -2.69 0.40
C GLN A 124 22.17 -2.22 0.86
N ARG A 125 21.29 -3.16 1.25
CA ARG A 125 19.96 -2.82 1.80
C ARG A 125 20.04 -2.12 3.16
N LYS A 126 21.05 -2.40 4.00
CA LYS A 126 21.24 -1.69 5.29
C LYS A 126 21.77 -0.26 5.14
N VAL A 127 22.37 0.11 4.01
CA VAL A 127 22.92 1.45 3.79
C VAL A 127 21.83 2.46 3.41
N ASN A 128 20.70 2.03 2.86
CA ASN A 128 19.56 2.89 2.51
C ASN A 128 18.52 3.04 3.65
N LEU A 129 18.89 2.67 4.87
CA LEU A 129 18.05 2.80 6.07
C LEU A 129 18.80 3.61 7.14
N HIS A 130 19.19 4.84 6.80
CA HIS A 130 19.63 5.93 7.69
C HIS A 130 19.15 7.25 7.08
#